data_AF-A0A8D0GGT8-F1
#
_entry.id   AF-A0A8D0GGT8-F1
#
_cell.length_a   1.000
_cell.length_b   1.000
_cell.length_c   1.000
_cell.angle_alpha   90.00
_cell.angle_beta   90.00
_cell.angle_gamma   90.00
#
_symmetry.space_group_name_H-M   'P 1'
#
loop_
_entity.id
_entity.type
_entity.pdbx_description
1 polymer ?
#
loop_
_entity_poly.entity_id
_entity_poly.type
_entity_poly.pdbx_seq_one_letter_code
_entity_poly.pdbx_strand_id
1 'polypeptide(L)'
;MQLQWCSIYFFFICPLGLSAAKLLTESGLSVVVLEAQNRVGGRTFTVRNKHVKYVDLGGAYVGPTQNRLLRLSKELGIETYKVNEVEHLIHHVKVRSDPSLKVLMD
;
A
#
# COMPACT_ATOMS: atom_id res chain seq x y z
N MET A 1 15.11 -18.57 -37.02
CA MET A 1 13.86 -18.53 -36.25
C MET A 1 14.17 -17.83 -34.93
N GLN A 2 13.89 -16.53 -34.83
CA GLN A 2 14.28 -15.69 -33.68
C GLN A 2 13.34 -15.97 -32.50
N LEU A 3 13.86 -16.55 -31.42
CA LEU A 3 13.18 -16.60 -30.13
C LEU A 3 13.57 -15.34 -29.36
N GLN A 4 12.77 -14.27 -29.46
CA GLN A 4 12.90 -13.11 -28.56
C GLN A 4 12.32 -13.49 -27.19
N TRP A 5 13.16 -14.02 -26.31
CA TRP A 5 12.84 -14.14 -24.89
C TRP A 5 13.08 -12.79 -24.21
N CYS A 6 12.09 -11.91 -24.20
CA CYS A 6 12.08 -10.74 -23.32
C CYS A 6 11.53 -11.15 -21.94
N SER A 7 12.35 -11.83 -21.14
CA SER A 7 12.02 -12.07 -19.73
C SER A 7 12.36 -10.82 -18.93
N ILE A 8 11.35 -10.01 -18.62
CA ILE A 8 11.51 -8.83 -17.75
C ILE A 8 11.40 -9.32 -16.30
N TYR A 9 12.49 -9.24 -15.55
CA TYR A 9 12.57 -9.61 -14.15
C TYR A 9 12.41 -8.38 -13.26
N PHE A 10 11.36 -8.35 -12.43
CA PHE A 10 11.22 -7.34 -11.37
C PHE A 10 11.75 -7.88 -10.05
N PHE A 11 12.70 -7.15 -9.44
CA PHE A 11 13.45 -7.61 -8.28
C PHE A 11 12.93 -7.09 -6.92
N PHE A 12 11.79 -6.38 -6.86
CA PHE A 12 11.25 -5.88 -5.59
C PHE A 12 9.71 -5.77 -5.61
N ILE A 13 9.02 -6.57 -4.79
CA ILE A 13 7.54 -6.60 -4.75
C ILE A 13 6.99 -5.66 -3.67
N CYS A 14 7.02 -4.39 -4.03
CA CYS A 14 6.08 -3.38 -3.53
C CYS A 14 4.78 -3.48 -4.37
N PRO A 15 3.62 -2.95 -3.94
CA PRO A 15 2.42 -2.79 -4.77
C PRO A 15 2.70 -2.26 -6.20
N LEU A 16 3.75 -1.45 -6.35
CA LEU A 16 4.24 -0.93 -7.62
C LEU A 16 4.80 -2.03 -8.56
N GLY A 17 5.51 -3.03 -8.02
CA GLY A 17 6.05 -4.15 -8.78
C GLY A 17 4.96 -5.07 -9.32
N LEU A 18 3.94 -5.35 -8.50
CA LEU A 18 2.75 -6.09 -8.96
C LEU A 18 1.96 -5.31 -10.01
N SER A 19 1.83 -3.99 -9.84
CA SER A 19 1.16 -3.13 -10.81
C SER A 19 1.89 -3.14 -12.17
N ALA A 20 3.22 -3.09 -12.16
CA ALA A 20 4.03 -3.17 -13.37
C ALA A 20 3.92 -4.55 -14.04
N ALA A 21 4.00 -5.63 -13.26
CA ALA A 21 3.82 -6.99 -13.79
C ALA A 21 2.45 -7.19 -14.42
N LYS A 22 1.37 -6.66 -13.81
CA LYS A 22 0.02 -6.65 -14.38
C LYS A 22 0.01 -5.96 -15.76
N LEU A 23 0.52 -4.74 -15.85
CA LEU A 23 0.53 -3.98 -17.10
C LEU A 23 1.33 -4.68 -18.23
N LEU A 24 2.48 -5.27 -17.89
CA LEU A 24 3.29 -5.99 -18.88
C LEU A 24 2.61 -7.30 -19.33
N THR A 25 1.97 -8.00 -18.41
CA THR A 25 1.19 -9.22 -18.73
C THR A 25 -0.01 -8.88 -19.62
N GLU A 26 -0.74 -7.79 -19.31
CA GLU A 26 -1.84 -7.28 -20.13
C GLU A 26 -1.38 -6.83 -21.52
N SER A 27 -0.10 -6.44 -21.66
CA SER A 27 0.52 -6.10 -22.94
C SER A 27 1.00 -7.33 -23.72
N GLY A 28 0.71 -8.54 -23.25
CA GLY A 28 1.05 -9.80 -23.93
C GLY A 28 2.49 -10.29 -23.70
N LEU A 29 3.22 -9.71 -22.75
CA LEU A 29 4.59 -10.11 -22.43
C LEU A 29 4.61 -11.23 -21.39
N SER A 30 5.61 -12.12 -21.50
CA SER A 30 5.88 -13.12 -20.47
C SER A 30 6.67 -12.49 -19.31
N VAL A 31 6.09 -12.51 -18.11
CA VAL A 31 6.65 -11.85 -16.93
C VAL A 31 6.86 -12.86 -15.82
N VAL A 32 8.03 -12.80 -15.18
CA VAL A 32 8.33 -13.57 -13.97
C VAL A 32 8.58 -12.57 -12.83
N VAL A 33 7.90 -12.79 -11.71
CA VAL A 33 7.99 -11.95 -10.51
C VAL A 33 8.71 -12.74 -9.42
N LEU A 34 9.82 -12.21 -8.91
CA LEU A 34 10.63 -12.84 -7.87
C LEU A 34 10.49 -12.07 -6.55
N GLU A 35 10.13 -12.76 -5.47
CA GLU A 35 9.99 -12.18 -4.12
C GLU A 35 11.07 -12.73 -3.20
N ALA A 36 11.67 -11.85 -2.38
CA ALA A 36 12.64 -12.26 -1.38
C ALA A 36 11.98 -12.92 -0.16
N GLN A 37 10.77 -12.48 0.20
CA GLN A 37 10.01 -13.05 1.31
C GLN A 37 9.10 -14.20 0.87
N ASN A 38 8.53 -14.91 1.85
CA ASN A 38 7.48 -15.90 1.64
C ASN A 38 6.09 -15.30 1.39
N ARG A 39 6.01 -13.98 1.16
CA ARG A 39 4.74 -13.24 0.98
C ARG A 39 4.93 -12.07 0.03
N VAL A 40 3.86 -11.72 -0.67
CA VAL A 40 3.79 -10.49 -1.48
C VAL A 40 3.33 -9.29 -0.64
N GLY A 41 3.46 -8.08 -1.18
CA GLY A 41 2.93 -6.84 -0.61
C GLY A 41 3.99 -5.88 -0.06
N GLY A 42 5.21 -6.36 0.23
CA GLY A 42 6.30 -5.51 0.71
C GLY A 42 5.92 -4.80 2.02
N ARG A 43 5.72 -3.47 1.94
CA ARG A 43 5.32 -2.61 3.07
C ARG A 43 3.83 -2.66 3.42
N THR A 44 3.01 -3.34 2.61
CA THR A 44 1.64 -3.71 3.01
C THR A 44 1.66 -5.12 3.57
N PHE A 45 0.98 -5.33 4.69
CA PHE A 45 0.91 -6.63 5.33
C PHE A 45 -0.39 -6.77 6.13
N THR A 46 -1.31 -7.58 5.62
CA THR A 46 -2.58 -7.87 6.28
C THR A 46 -2.51 -9.23 6.96
N VAL A 47 -2.71 -9.27 8.28
CA VAL A 47 -2.77 -10.49 9.08
C VAL A 47 -4.23 -10.86 9.34
N ARG A 48 -4.57 -12.14 9.24
CA ARG A 48 -5.91 -12.66 9.55
C ARG A 48 -5.83 -13.57 10.77
N ASN A 49 -6.73 -13.37 11.72
CA ASN A 49 -6.83 -14.19 12.94
C ASN A 49 -8.29 -14.27 13.40
N LYS A 50 -8.65 -15.34 14.12
CA LYS A 50 -9.99 -15.57 14.69
C LYS A 50 -10.46 -14.43 15.62
N HIS A 51 -9.53 -13.74 16.29
CA HIS A 51 -9.85 -12.68 17.24
C HIS A 51 -10.19 -11.33 16.59
N VAL A 52 -9.50 -10.96 15.51
CA VAL A 52 -9.59 -9.61 14.90
C VAL A 52 -10.12 -9.62 13.47
N LYS A 53 -10.46 -10.80 12.93
CA LYS A 53 -10.81 -11.05 11.52
C LYS A 53 -9.66 -10.74 10.56
N TYR A 54 -9.27 -9.47 10.43
CA TYR A 54 -8.08 -9.02 9.73
C TYR A 54 -7.53 -7.71 10.33
N VAL A 55 -6.21 -7.50 10.25
CA VAL A 55 -5.54 -6.26 10.67
C VAL A 55 -4.36 -5.95 9.74
N ASP A 56 -4.22 -4.70 9.33
CA ASP A 56 -3.07 -4.24 8.57
C ASP A 56 -1.95 -3.79 9.50
N LEU A 57 -0.79 -4.45 9.39
CA LEU A 57 0.44 -4.12 10.12
C LEU A 57 1.37 -3.19 9.31
N GLY A 58 0.94 -2.78 8.12
CA GLY A 58 1.68 -1.94 7.20
C GLY A 58 0.84 -0.77 6.70
N GLY A 59 1.07 -0.35 5.45
CA GLY A 59 0.24 0.70 4.84
C GLY A 59 -1.22 0.27 4.69
N ALA A 60 -2.13 1.01 5.31
CA ALA A 60 -3.57 0.70 5.37
C ALA A 60 -4.48 1.82 4.82
N TYR A 61 -3.99 3.06 4.78
CA TYR A 61 -4.82 4.23 4.47
C TYR A 61 -4.68 4.68 3.02
N VAL A 62 -5.83 5.02 2.42
CA VAL A 62 -5.91 5.60 1.07
C VAL A 62 -6.75 6.87 1.11
N GLY A 63 -6.34 7.88 0.33
CA GLY A 63 -6.96 9.21 0.32
C GLY A 63 -7.59 9.58 -1.02
N PRO A 64 -8.43 10.62 -1.07
CA PRO A 64 -9.20 11.00 -2.27
C PRO A 64 -8.34 11.41 -3.47
N THR A 65 -7.12 11.91 -3.25
CA THR A 65 -6.19 12.30 -4.33
C THR A 65 -5.42 11.12 -4.92
N GLN A 66 -5.49 9.92 -4.31
CA GLN A 66 -4.72 8.74 -4.70
C GLN A 66 -5.41 7.93 -5.81
N ASN A 67 -5.72 8.61 -6.91
CA ASN A 67 -6.57 8.09 -8.01
C ASN A 67 -6.10 6.76 -8.60
N ARG A 68 -4.78 6.56 -8.76
CA ARG A 68 -4.23 5.33 -9.35
C ARG A 68 -4.50 4.11 -8.47
N LEU A 69 -4.36 4.28 -7.16
CA LEU A 69 -4.60 3.22 -6.19
C LEU A 69 -6.09 2.90 -6.10
N LEU A 70 -6.94 3.94 -6.03
CA LEU A 70 -8.39 3.78 -6.02
C LEU A 70 -8.92 3.09 -7.29
N ARG A 71 -8.37 3.43 -8.47
CA ARG A 71 -8.72 2.75 -9.72
C ARG A 71 -8.34 1.27 -9.70
N LEU A 72 -7.12 0.95 -9.26
CA LEU A 72 -6.67 -0.43 -9.14
C LEU A 72 -7.51 -1.22 -8.14
N SER A 73 -7.84 -0.64 -6.99
CA SER A 73 -8.74 -1.27 -6.02
C SER A 73 -10.09 -1.60 -6.63
N LYS A 74 -10.67 -0.67 -7.41
CA LYS A 74 -11.94 -0.90 -8.12
C LYS A 74 -11.83 -2.00 -9.17
N GLU A 75 -10.75 -2.03 -9.96
CA GLU A 75 -10.49 -3.09 -10.95
C GLU A 75 -10.38 -4.47 -10.28
N LEU A 76 -9.79 -4.55 -9.09
CA LEU A 76 -9.62 -5.78 -8.32
C LEU A 76 -10.84 -6.13 -7.44
N GLY A 77 -11.92 -5.33 -7.47
CA GLY A 77 -13.12 -5.56 -6.66
C GLY A 77 -12.93 -5.34 -5.15
N ILE A 78 -11.96 -4.50 -4.76
CA ILE A 78 -11.66 -4.17 -3.37
C ILE A 78 -12.44 -2.91 -2.98
N GLU A 79 -13.26 -3.04 -1.95
CA GLU A 79 -14.03 -1.94 -1.37
C GLU A 79 -13.21 -1.15 -0.33
N THR A 80 -13.47 0.15 -0.23
CA THR A 80 -12.89 1.02 0.80
C THR A 80 -13.98 1.49 1.76
N TYR A 81 -13.60 1.75 3.01
CA TYR A 81 -14.48 2.32 4.02
C TYR A 81 -13.85 3.59 4.61
N LYS A 82 -14.70 4.48 5.14
CA LYS A 82 -14.21 5.68 5.83
C LYS A 82 -13.74 5.30 7.23
N VAL A 83 -12.53 5.71 7.57
CA VAL A 83 -11.99 5.58 8.92
C VAL A 83 -12.85 6.44 9.86
N ASN A 84 -13.10 5.96 11.07
CA ASN A 84 -13.79 6.74 12.07
C ASN A 84 -12.93 7.94 12.48
N GLU A 85 -13.39 9.16 12.20
CA GLU A 85 -12.71 10.42 12.54
C GLU A 85 -13.42 11.17 13.69
N VAL A 86 -14.48 10.60 14.27
CA VAL A 86 -15.33 11.28 15.27
C VAL A 86 -14.86 11.03 16.71
N GLU A 87 -14.16 9.93 16.96
CA GLU A 87 -13.68 9.56 18.30
C GLU A 87 -12.33 10.20 18.67
N HIS A 88 -11.79 9.84 19.84
CA HIS A 88 -10.52 10.33 20.39
C HIS A 88 -9.33 10.06 19.45
N LEU A 89 -9.07 10.99 18.52
CA LEU A 89 -7.88 11.00 17.70
C LEU A 89 -6.67 11.43 18.53
N ILE A 90 -5.74 10.50 18.75
CA ILE A 90 -4.46 10.82 19.39
C ILE A 90 -3.49 11.31 18.33
N HIS A 91 -3.35 12.63 18.21
CA HIS A 91 -2.34 13.25 17.38
C HIS A 91 -1.03 13.41 18.17
N HIS A 92 -0.05 12.55 17.93
CA HIS A 92 1.27 12.70 18.52
C HIS A 92 2.08 13.75 17.76
N VAL A 93 1.96 15.02 18.16
CA VAL A 93 2.79 16.11 17.63
C VAL A 93 4.08 16.17 18.43
N LYS A 94 5.23 15.94 17.79
CA LYS A 94 6.54 16.15 18.43
C LYS A 94 6.80 17.66 18.50
N VAL A 95 6.29 18.32 19.53
CA VAL A 95 6.55 19.74 19.76
C VAL A 95 8.01 19.88 20.20
N ARG A 96 8.78 20.68 19.46
CA ARG A 96 10.09 21.14 19.94
C ARG A 96 9.77 22.12 21.07
N SER A 97 10.19 21.82 22.30
CA SER A 97 9.95 22.67 23.46
C SER A 97 10.74 23.97 23.31
N ASP A 98 10.17 24.95 22.60
CA ASP A 98 10.63 26.33 22.64
C ASP A 98 10.01 26.98 23.89
N PRO A 99 10.83 27.47 24.85
CA PRO A 99 10.33 28.07 26.08
C PRO A 99 9.43 29.31 25.88
N SER A 100 9.40 29.89 24.67
CA SER A 100 8.66 31.12 24.36
C SER A 100 7.18 30.94 24.00
N LEU A 101 6.70 29.71 23.76
CA LEU A 101 5.34 29.44 23.26
C LEU A 101 4.33 28.95 24.33
N LYS A 102 4.54 29.31 25.60
CA LYS A 102 3.62 28.93 26.71
C LYS A 102 2.37 29.80 26.84
N VAL A 103 2.08 30.67 25.88
CA VAL A 103 0.89 31.53 25.88
C VAL A 103 0.07 31.14 24.67
N LEU A 104 -1.25 31.00 24.84
CA LEU A 104 -2.27 30.59 23.85
C LEU A 104 -2.69 29.12 23.91
N MET A 105 -3.09 28.65 25.08
CA MET A 105 -4.22 27.72 25.25
C MET A 105 -4.89 28.05 26.59
N ASP A 106 -5.76 29.06 26.56
CA ASP A 106 -6.91 29.22 27.47
C ASP A 106 -8.17 29.01 26.64
#